data_AF-A0A2G6FK07-F1
#
_entry.id   AF-A0A2G6FK07-F1
#
_cell.length_a   1.000
_cell.length_b   1.000
_cell.length_c   1.000
_cell.angle_alpha   90.00
_cell.angle_beta   90.00
_cell.angle_gamma   90.00
#
_symmetry.space_group_name_H-M   'P 1'
#
loop_
_entity.id
_entity.type
_entity.pdbx_description
1 polymer ?
#
loop_
_entity_poly.entity_id
_entity_poly.type
_entity_poly.pdbx_seq_one_letter_code
_entity_poly.pdbx_strand_id
1 'polypeptide(L)'
;MKKGLLAGDKLIYDLKRMDVAYMDQHERQVELSKPVSLALVAPDALLDLRQHGQCTVELPEILFDLDYPGMYRRRIKSVSISIPGVKGAHTNISCQLSLINSRYRKNTHLINDEQYAETDPSQMNDERFVYKIGGSESIATSTAQNDSGLFQLNFNDERYLPFEGAGAISTWYLELPAAFRTFDYNTIEDVILHINYTASQDRSLKGAAEQAMKDTINQWVQLIDIKTDFPQAWETLISGNAADIVIEKKHFPFFLQNTDINVADG
;
A
#
# COMPACT_ATOMS: atom_id res chain seq x y z
N MET A 1 30.77 34.12 33.60
CA MET A 1 30.11 33.19 32.64
C MET A 1 30.89 31.88 32.62
N LYS A 2 30.25 30.73 32.86
CA LYS A 2 30.91 29.41 32.76
C LYS A 2 31.20 29.14 31.28
N LYS A 3 32.48 29.11 30.89
CA LYS A 3 32.96 28.93 29.50
C LYS A 3 32.75 27.49 28.99
N GLY A 4 31.51 27.00 28.96
CA GLY A 4 31.20 25.62 28.52
C GLY A 4 31.64 24.50 29.48
N LEU A 5 32.10 24.84 30.69
CA LEU A 5 32.41 23.85 31.73
C LEU A 5 31.12 23.06 32.09
N LEU A 6 31.21 21.73 32.16
CA LEU A 6 30.11 20.76 32.37
C LEU A 6 29.18 20.50 31.16
N ALA A 7 29.49 21.02 29.96
CA ALA A 7 28.69 20.70 28.76
C ALA A 7 28.75 19.20 28.41
N GLY A 8 29.90 18.55 28.62
CA GLY A 8 30.07 17.11 28.41
C GLY A 8 29.22 16.26 29.36
N ASP A 9 29.20 16.59 30.65
CA ASP A 9 28.40 15.86 31.65
C ASP A 9 26.90 15.97 31.35
N LYS A 10 26.44 17.13 30.86
CA LYS A 10 25.05 17.32 30.43
C LYS A 10 24.72 16.46 29.20
N LEU A 11 25.59 16.43 28.20
CA LEU A 11 25.37 15.60 27.01
C LEU A 11 25.36 14.11 27.37
N ILE A 12 26.25 13.65 28.24
CA ILE A 12 26.26 12.26 28.73
C ILE A 12 24.97 11.93 29.49
N TYR A 13 24.47 12.86 30.31
CA TYR A 13 23.18 12.70 30.99
C TYR A 13 22.03 12.59 29.99
N ASP A 14 21.98 13.46 28.99
CA ASP A 14 20.95 13.44 27.95
C ASP A 14 21.01 12.14 27.12
N LEU A 15 22.20 11.63 26.80
CA LEU A 15 22.39 10.35 26.10
C LEU A 15 21.87 9.17 26.92
N LYS A 16 22.20 9.11 28.22
CA LYS A 16 21.65 8.07 29.12
C LYS A 16 20.13 8.13 29.22
N ARG A 17 19.56 9.34 29.23
CA ARG A 17 18.11 9.52 29.25
C ARG A 17 17.45 9.03 27.96
N MET A 18 18.11 9.23 26.82
CA MET A 18 17.70 8.68 25.53
C MET A 18 17.76 7.14 25.54
N ASP A 19 18.81 6.54 26.09
CA ASP A 19 18.96 5.08 26.20
C ASP A 19 17.86 4.46 27.07
N VAL A 20 17.56 5.06 28.23
CA VAL A 20 16.47 4.61 29.10
C VAL A 20 15.14 4.69 28.38
N ALA A 21 14.84 5.82 27.72
CA ALA A 21 13.60 5.97 26.96
C ALA A 21 13.50 4.97 25.80
N TYR A 22 14.62 4.64 25.15
CA TYR A 22 14.67 3.59 24.13
C TYR A 22 14.33 2.24 24.75
N MET A 23 14.98 1.83 25.83
CA MET A 23 14.72 0.53 26.48
C MET A 23 13.28 0.40 26.97
N ASP A 24 12.70 1.48 27.51
CA ASP A 24 11.30 1.49 27.98
C ASP A 24 10.29 1.38 26.83
N GLN A 25 10.59 1.94 25.66
CA GLN A 25 9.69 1.96 24.49
C GLN A 25 10.00 0.89 23.45
N HIS A 26 11.12 0.17 23.59
CA HIS A 26 11.56 -0.88 22.68
C HIS A 26 10.81 -2.19 22.96
N GLU A 27 9.50 -2.12 22.84
CA GLU A 27 8.63 -3.29 22.90
C GLU A 27 8.60 -3.99 21.55
N ARG A 28 8.39 -5.31 21.58
CA ARG A 28 8.25 -6.10 20.36
C ARG A 28 6.97 -5.73 19.64
N GLN A 29 7.10 -5.15 18.45
CA GLN A 29 5.99 -4.87 17.56
C GLN A 29 5.57 -6.12 16.78
N VAL A 30 4.33 -6.14 16.31
CA VAL A 30 3.84 -7.22 15.44
C VAL A 30 4.40 -6.98 14.04
N GLU A 31 5.03 -7.99 13.46
CA GLU A 31 5.56 -7.97 12.10
C GLU A 31 4.57 -8.64 11.15
N LEU A 32 4.17 -7.93 10.09
CA LEU A 32 3.12 -8.34 9.17
C LEU A 32 3.59 -8.16 7.72
N SER A 33 3.06 -9.00 6.83
CA SER A 33 3.28 -8.91 5.39
C SER A 33 1.94 -8.85 4.68
N LYS A 34 1.76 -7.87 3.80
CA LYS A 34 0.55 -7.72 3.00
C LYS A 34 0.89 -7.55 1.52
N PRO A 35 0.47 -8.50 0.65
CA PRO A 35 0.47 -8.27 -0.78
C PRO A 35 -0.71 -7.37 -1.16
N VAL A 36 -0.44 -6.33 -1.93
CA VAL A 36 -1.44 -5.38 -2.42
C VAL A 36 -1.45 -5.43 -3.93
N SER A 37 -2.56 -5.92 -4.48
CA SER A 37 -2.83 -5.95 -5.92
C SER A 37 -3.37 -4.60 -6.39
N LEU A 38 -2.75 -4.02 -7.41
CA LEU A 38 -3.24 -2.78 -8.04
C LEU A 38 -4.55 -3.03 -8.78
N ALA A 39 -4.72 -4.19 -9.43
CA ALA A 39 -5.98 -4.56 -10.08
C ALA A 39 -7.17 -4.54 -9.11
N LEU A 40 -6.92 -4.89 -7.84
CA LEU A 40 -7.92 -4.86 -6.78
C LEU A 40 -8.13 -3.46 -6.20
N VAL A 41 -7.05 -2.72 -5.92
CA VAL A 41 -7.14 -1.44 -5.18
C VAL A 41 -7.42 -0.24 -6.08
N ALA A 42 -6.82 -0.18 -7.26
CA ALA A 42 -6.88 0.95 -8.18
C ALA A 42 -6.83 0.45 -9.65
N PRO A 43 -7.94 -0.10 -10.16
CA PRO A 43 -7.98 -0.66 -11.51
C PRO A 43 -7.77 0.38 -12.62
N ASP A 44 -8.19 1.62 -12.38
CA ASP A 44 -7.94 2.78 -13.22
C ASP A 44 -6.44 3.09 -13.34
N ALA A 45 -5.72 3.07 -12.21
CA ALA A 45 -4.26 3.27 -12.20
C ALA A 45 -3.52 2.16 -12.96
N LEU A 46 -4.02 0.92 -12.92
CA LEU A 46 -3.45 -0.17 -13.72
C LEU A 46 -3.65 0.07 -15.22
N LEU A 47 -4.81 0.58 -15.64
CA LEU A 47 -5.07 0.92 -17.04
C LEU A 47 -4.15 2.05 -17.52
N ASP A 48 -3.98 3.09 -16.70
CA ASP A 48 -3.07 4.19 -16.99
C ASP A 48 -1.61 3.72 -17.12
N LEU A 49 -1.19 2.79 -16.26
CA LEU A 49 0.14 2.19 -16.34
C LEU A 49 0.34 1.45 -17.68
N ARG A 50 -0.65 0.69 -18.15
CA ARG A 50 -0.57 -0.03 -19.44
C ARG A 50 -0.54 0.93 -20.63
N GLN A 51 -1.33 2.00 -20.59
CA GLN A 51 -1.49 2.95 -21.68
C GLN A 51 -0.35 3.96 -21.76
N HIS A 52 -0.04 4.62 -20.65
CA HIS A 52 0.89 5.74 -20.58
C HIS A 52 2.26 5.35 -20.03
N GLY A 53 2.37 4.21 -19.34
CA GLY A 53 3.60 3.79 -18.67
C GLY A 53 3.79 4.44 -17.30
N GLN A 54 2.81 5.17 -16.78
CA GLN A 54 2.90 5.81 -15.47
C GLN A 54 1.56 5.73 -14.75
N CYS A 55 1.59 5.59 -13.43
CA CYS A 55 0.37 5.67 -12.62
C CYS A 55 0.66 6.13 -11.19
N THR A 56 -0.39 6.58 -10.51
CA THR A 56 -0.36 6.90 -9.09
C THR A 56 -1.39 6.04 -8.37
N VAL A 57 -1.02 5.42 -7.26
CA VAL A 57 -1.89 4.58 -6.44
C VAL A 57 -1.87 5.02 -4.99
N GLU A 58 -3.04 5.18 -4.39
CA GLU A 58 -3.19 5.42 -2.95
C GLU A 58 -3.54 4.10 -2.24
N LEU A 59 -2.84 3.85 -1.14
CA LEU A 59 -3.10 2.74 -0.23
C LEU A 59 -3.84 3.27 1.00
N PRO A 60 -5.16 3.08 1.10
CA PRO A 60 -5.95 3.59 2.22
C PRO A 60 -5.74 2.76 3.49
N GLU A 61 -6.11 3.32 4.66
CA GLU A 61 -6.03 2.63 5.95
C GLU A 61 -6.86 1.34 5.98
N ILE A 62 -8.04 1.37 5.34
CA ILE A 62 -9.02 0.28 5.32
C ILE A 62 -8.43 -0.99 4.71
N LEU A 63 -7.50 -0.84 3.76
CA LEU A 63 -6.83 -1.97 3.13
C LEU A 63 -6.14 -2.87 4.17
N PHE A 64 -5.55 -2.26 5.20
CA PHE A 64 -4.90 -2.97 6.31
C PHE A 64 -5.88 -3.40 7.40
N ASP A 65 -6.95 -2.63 7.62
CA ASP A 65 -8.01 -2.96 8.57
C ASP A 65 -8.83 -4.19 8.14
N LEU A 66 -8.92 -4.47 6.83
CA LEU A 66 -9.53 -5.69 6.30
C LEU A 66 -8.88 -6.97 6.86
N ASP A 67 -7.56 -6.96 7.08
CA ASP A 67 -6.85 -8.12 7.62
C ASP A 67 -6.86 -8.11 9.16
N TYR A 68 -6.55 -6.94 9.73
CA TYR A 68 -6.33 -6.79 11.17
C TYR A 68 -6.97 -5.50 11.72
N PRO A 69 -8.30 -5.50 11.98
CA PRO A 69 -8.97 -4.34 12.53
C PRO A 69 -8.50 -4.06 13.96
N GLY A 70 -8.29 -2.79 14.29
CA GLY A 70 -7.83 -2.33 15.59
C GLY A 70 -6.30 -2.27 15.75
N MET A 71 -5.53 -2.59 14.71
CA MET A 71 -4.10 -2.26 14.70
C MET A 71 -3.88 -0.80 14.31
N TYR A 72 -2.83 -0.19 14.87
CA TYR A 72 -2.43 1.19 14.60
C TYR A 72 -0.90 1.28 14.55
N ARG A 73 -0.36 2.48 14.29
CA ARG A 73 1.08 2.73 14.14
C ARG A 73 1.73 1.82 13.10
N ARG A 74 1.04 1.63 11.97
CA ARG A 74 1.51 0.79 10.86
C ARG A 74 2.66 1.48 10.14
N ARG A 75 3.88 0.96 10.32
CA ARG A 75 5.10 1.52 9.72
C ARG A 75 5.78 0.50 8.83
N ILE A 76 6.11 0.92 7.62
CA ILE A 76 6.76 0.09 6.62
C ILE A 76 8.15 -0.30 7.12
N LYS A 77 8.49 -1.59 6.98
CA LYS A 77 9.83 -2.12 7.20
C LYS A 77 10.54 -2.39 5.88
N SER A 78 9.82 -2.89 4.87
CA SER A 78 10.31 -2.98 3.50
C SER A 78 9.16 -3.07 2.51
N VAL A 79 9.44 -2.66 1.27
CA VAL A 79 8.52 -2.83 0.13
C VAL A 79 9.26 -3.53 -0.99
N SER A 80 8.60 -4.53 -1.57
CA SER A 80 9.02 -5.16 -2.82
C SER A 80 7.89 -5.10 -3.83
N ILE A 81 8.21 -5.17 -5.12
CA ILE A 81 7.23 -5.10 -6.20
C ILE A 81 7.38 -6.31 -7.12
N SER A 82 6.24 -6.85 -7.55
CA SER A 82 6.13 -7.90 -8.55
C SER A 82 5.24 -7.43 -9.70
N ILE A 83 5.75 -7.52 -10.92
CA ILE A 83 5.02 -7.17 -12.15
C ILE A 83 4.97 -8.42 -13.03
N PRO A 84 3.94 -9.28 -12.88
CA PRO A 84 3.69 -10.37 -13.82
C PRO A 84 3.44 -9.81 -15.22
N GLY A 85 4.19 -10.30 -16.21
CA GLY A 85 4.02 -9.92 -17.61
C GLY A 85 4.88 -10.76 -18.54
N VAL A 86 4.53 -10.78 -19.82
CA VAL A 86 5.26 -11.54 -20.83
C VAL A 86 6.42 -10.69 -21.31
N LYS A 87 7.64 -11.10 -20.92
CA LYS A 87 8.89 -10.45 -21.35
C LYS A 87 9.75 -11.38 -22.18
N GLY A 88 10.57 -10.77 -23.04
CA GLY A 88 11.59 -11.50 -23.80
C GLY A 88 12.67 -12.11 -22.91
N ALA A 89 13.37 -13.12 -23.43
CA ALA A 89 14.54 -13.68 -22.76
C ALA A 89 15.58 -12.58 -22.49
N HIS A 90 16.23 -12.63 -21.32
CA HIS A 90 17.26 -11.67 -20.90
C HIS A 90 16.84 -10.20 -20.93
N THR A 91 15.53 -9.91 -20.79
CA THR A 91 15.00 -8.55 -20.73
C THR A 91 14.66 -8.15 -19.30
N ASN A 92 15.05 -6.95 -18.90
CA ASN A 92 14.68 -6.38 -17.60
C ASN A 92 13.27 -5.79 -17.65
N ILE A 93 12.56 -5.89 -16.52
CA ILE A 93 11.35 -5.09 -16.28
C ILE A 93 11.80 -3.89 -15.46
N SER A 94 12.09 -2.80 -16.17
CA SER A 94 12.50 -1.53 -15.57
C SER A 94 11.26 -0.77 -15.13
N CYS A 95 11.05 -0.67 -13.82
CA CYS A 95 10.02 0.14 -13.20
C CYS A 95 10.67 0.95 -12.09
N GLN A 96 10.34 2.23 -12.00
CA GLN A 96 10.65 3.06 -10.85
C GLN A 96 9.41 3.11 -9.95
N LEU A 97 9.60 2.84 -8.65
CA LEU A 97 8.58 2.98 -7.62
C LEU A 97 9.03 4.09 -6.68
N SER A 98 8.22 5.12 -6.52
CA SER A 98 8.53 6.27 -5.67
C SER A 98 7.42 6.49 -4.66
N LEU A 99 7.79 6.83 -3.42
CA LEU A 99 6.83 7.18 -2.37
C LEU A 99 6.59 8.70 -2.42
N ILE A 100 5.37 9.14 -2.73
CA ILE A 100 5.04 10.57 -2.80
C ILE A 100 4.80 11.13 -1.39
N ASN A 101 3.92 10.45 -0.66
CA ASN A 101 3.56 10.79 0.70
C ASN A 101 3.20 9.52 1.47
N SER A 102 3.37 9.57 2.79
CA SER A 102 2.88 8.53 3.67
C SER A 102 2.39 9.10 4.98
N ARG A 103 1.50 8.37 5.63
CA ARG A 103 1.00 8.68 6.96
C ARG A 103 0.69 7.41 7.74
N TYR A 104 0.69 7.53 9.06
CA TYR A 104 0.24 6.46 9.94
C TYR A 104 -0.46 7.04 11.16
N ARG A 105 -1.44 6.29 11.65
CA ARG A 105 -2.15 6.61 12.89
C ARG A 105 -1.24 6.38 14.09
N LYS A 106 -0.96 7.43 14.86
CA LYS A 106 -0.01 7.43 15.99
C LYS A 106 -0.64 7.00 17.32
N ASN A 107 -1.95 7.20 17.47
CA ASN A 107 -2.71 6.96 18.69
C ASN A 107 -4.08 6.33 18.39
N THR A 108 -4.78 5.92 19.45
CA THR A 108 -6.04 5.17 19.35
C THR A 108 -7.28 6.04 19.60
N HIS A 109 -7.11 7.36 19.65
CA HIS A 109 -8.20 8.29 19.89
C HIS A 109 -9.20 8.30 18.73
N LEU A 110 -10.48 8.36 19.07
CA LEU A 110 -11.58 8.55 18.13
C LEU A 110 -12.14 9.96 18.32
N ILE A 111 -12.59 10.61 17.25
CA ILE A 111 -13.27 11.90 17.38
C ILE A 111 -14.69 11.61 17.89
N ASN A 112 -15.10 12.27 18.97
CA ASN A 112 -16.36 12.04 19.68
C ASN A 112 -16.60 10.57 20.06
N ASP A 113 -15.53 9.81 20.35
CA ASP A 113 -15.56 8.37 20.71
C ASP A 113 -16.14 7.42 19.64
N GLU A 114 -16.43 7.90 18.43
CA GLU A 114 -17.06 7.11 17.36
C GLU A 114 -16.33 7.20 16.03
N GLN A 115 -15.79 8.36 15.68
CA GLN A 115 -15.28 8.60 14.33
C GLN A 115 -13.84 8.09 14.18
N TYR A 116 -13.72 6.96 13.47
CA TYR A 116 -12.45 6.33 13.13
C TYR A 116 -11.75 7.00 11.95
N ALA A 117 -12.45 7.15 10.82
CA ALA A 117 -11.91 7.72 9.60
C ALA A 117 -11.35 9.14 9.80
N GLU A 118 -10.34 9.46 9.02
CA GLU A 118 -9.81 10.80 8.89
C GLU A 118 -10.84 11.69 8.17
N THR A 119 -11.15 12.87 8.72
CA THR A 119 -12.22 13.72 8.19
C THR A 119 -11.87 14.32 6.84
N ASP A 120 -10.64 14.82 6.70
CA ASP A 120 -10.11 15.37 5.45
C ASP A 120 -8.60 15.10 5.35
N PRO A 121 -8.21 14.03 4.66
CA PRO A 121 -6.80 13.69 4.46
C PRO A 121 -5.98 14.76 3.75
N SER A 122 -6.62 15.64 2.96
CA SER A 122 -5.93 16.68 2.18
C SER A 122 -5.44 17.83 3.05
N GLN A 123 -6.07 18.08 4.21
CA GLN A 123 -5.70 19.16 5.13
C GLN A 123 -4.52 18.79 6.03
N MET A 124 -4.25 17.50 6.19
CA MET A 124 -3.08 16.99 6.91
C MET A 124 -2.95 17.54 8.34
N ASN A 125 -4.08 17.74 9.00
CA ASN A 125 -4.18 18.43 10.29
C ASN A 125 -4.75 17.54 11.41
N ASP A 126 -5.02 16.26 11.13
CA ASP A 126 -5.52 15.34 12.15
C ASP A 126 -4.37 14.93 13.08
N GLU A 127 -4.45 15.35 14.34
CA GLU A 127 -3.42 15.05 15.34
C GLU A 127 -3.26 13.55 15.59
N ARG A 128 -4.23 12.70 15.23
CA ARG A 128 -4.13 11.25 15.36
C ARG A 128 -3.15 10.65 14.35
N PHE A 129 -2.80 11.37 13.30
CA PHE A 129 -1.89 10.92 12.26
C PHE A 129 -0.55 11.65 12.32
N VAL A 130 0.48 10.96 11.82
CA VAL A 130 1.79 11.57 11.52
C VAL A 130 1.97 11.51 10.03
N TYR A 131 2.17 12.66 9.40
CA TYR A 131 2.33 12.80 7.96
C TYR A 131 3.81 12.97 7.60
N LYS A 132 4.26 12.22 6.60
CA LYS A 132 5.59 12.33 5.97
C LYS A 132 5.37 12.71 4.50
N ILE A 133 5.65 13.97 4.17
CA ILE A 133 5.53 14.53 2.82
C ILE A 133 6.93 14.75 2.24
N GLY A 134 7.10 14.54 0.94
CA GLY A 134 8.26 15.07 0.23
C GLY A 134 9.57 14.31 0.47
N GLY A 135 9.48 13.07 0.95
CA GLY A 135 10.60 12.13 0.87
C GLY A 135 10.59 11.48 -0.49
N SER A 136 11.36 12.00 -1.46
CA SER A 136 11.56 11.36 -2.77
C SER A 136 12.48 10.13 -2.63
N GLU A 137 12.06 9.18 -1.78
CA GLU A 137 12.63 7.86 -1.76
C GLU A 137 12.07 7.11 -2.96
N SER A 138 12.93 6.41 -3.69
CA SER A 138 12.53 5.64 -4.85
C SER A 138 13.42 4.41 -5.00
N ILE A 139 12.84 3.32 -5.50
CA ILE A 139 13.56 2.13 -5.93
C ILE A 139 13.36 1.91 -7.42
N ALA A 140 14.29 1.19 -8.03
CA ALA A 140 14.18 0.76 -9.42
C ALA A 140 14.25 -0.77 -9.49
N THR A 141 13.36 -1.38 -10.27
CA THR A 141 13.30 -2.83 -10.47
C THR A 141 14.16 -3.25 -11.64
N SER A 142 14.67 -4.48 -11.57
CA SER A 142 15.35 -5.16 -12.68
C SER A 142 14.61 -6.42 -13.10
N THR A 143 14.23 -7.28 -12.14
CA THR A 143 13.54 -8.54 -12.43
C THR A 143 12.02 -8.38 -12.36
N ALA A 144 11.55 -7.47 -11.50
CA ALA A 144 10.16 -7.26 -11.10
C ALA A 144 9.49 -8.56 -10.59
N GLN A 145 10.24 -9.39 -9.87
CA GLN A 145 9.73 -10.56 -9.15
C GLN A 145 10.15 -10.45 -7.70
N ASN A 146 9.22 -10.02 -6.84
CA ASN A 146 9.48 -9.67 -5.44
C ASN A 146 10.73 -8.79 -5.28
N ASP A 147 10.87 -7.81 -6.18
CA ASP A 147 12.06 -6.99 -6.32
C ASP A 147 11.99 -5.80 -5.36
N SER A 148 12.98 -5.66 -4.48
CA SER A 148 13.07 -4.57 -3.50
C SER A 148 13.93 -3.40 -3.99
N GLY A 149 14.46 -3.48 -5.22
CA GLY A 149 15.44 -2.53 -5.76
C GLY A 149 16.83 -2.62 -5.12
N LEU A 150 17.05 -3.64 -4.29
CA LEU A 150 18.34 -4.00 -3.73
C LEU A 150 18.78 -5.36 -4.30
N PHE A 151 20.09 -5.57 -4.44
CA PHE A 151 20.62 -6.88 -4.84
C PHE A 151 20.29 -7.97 -3.81
N GLN A 152 20.30 -7.62 -2.52
CA GLN A 152 19.91 -8.49 -1.42
C GLN A 152 19.20 -7.67 -0.35
N LEU A 153 18.00 -8.11 0.02
CA LEU A 153 17.26 -7.54 1.14
C LEU A 153 17.83 -8.10 2.45
N ASN A 154 18.47 -7.25 3.26
CA ASN A 154 19.06 -7.63 4.53
C ASN A 154 18.55 -6.72 5.67
N PHE A 155 17.78 -7.30 6.59
CA PHE A 155 17.24 -6.56 7.74
C PHE A 155 18.27 -6.24 8.83
N ASN A 156 19.48 -6.81 8.74
CA ASN A 156 20.59 -6.55 9.66
C ASN A 156 21.61 -5.54 9.09
N ASP A 157 21.31 -4.86 7.98
CA ASP A 157 22.14 -3.75 7.50
C ASP A 157 22.06 -2.58 8.48
N GLU A 158 23.16 -1.86 8.69
CA GLU A 158 23.22 -0.68 9.55
C GLU A 158 22.46 0.52 8.95
N ARG A 159 22.21 0.47 7.64
CA ARG A 159 21.44 1.49 6.92
C ARG A 159 19.97 1.13 6.87
N TYR A 160 19.13 2.16 6.87
CA TYR A 160 17.71 1.99 6.62
C TYR A 160 17.44 1.39 5.25
N LEU A 161 16.50 0.45 5.20
CA LEU A 161 15.97 -0.05 3.95
C LEU A 161 15.17 1.04 3.23
N PRO A 162 15.02 0.97 1.90
CA PRO A 162 14.13 1.86 1.17
C PRO A 162 12.72 1.87 1.79
N PHE A 163 12.16 3.06 2.01
CA PHE A 163 10.84 3.29 2.62
C PHE A 163 10.71 2.89 4.09
N GLU A 164 11.80 2.51 4.75
CA GLU A 164 11.75 2.09 6.14
C GLU A 164 11.27 3.23 7.05
N GLY A 165 10.34 2.89 7.94
CA GLY A 165 9.75 3.80 8.90
C GLY A 165 8.67 4.74 8.33
N ALA A 166 8.41 4.70 7.03
CA ALA A 166 7.28 5.38 6.39
C ALA A 166 5.94 4.81 6.88
N GLY A 167 4.87 5.58 6.74
CA GLY A 167 3.53 5.11 7.11
C GLY A 167 2.95 4.13 6.09
N ALA A 168 2.16 3.16 6.54
CA ALA A 168 1.51 2.20 5.63
C ALA A 168 0.45 2.86 4.74
N ILE A 169 -0.24 3.89 5.24
CA ILE A 169 -1.18 4.69 4.44
C ILE A 169 -0.33 5.58 3.54
N SER A 170 -0.34 5.36 2.24
CA SER A 170 0.72 5.88 1.37
C SER A 170 0.26 6.08 -0.07
N THR A 171 0.81 7.10 -0.72
CA THR A 171 0.63 7.33 -2.15
C THR A 171 1.91 7.00 -2.90
N TRP A 172 1.81 6.11 -3.87
CA TRP A 172 2.93 5.61 -4.66
C TRP A 172 2.81 6.09 -6.10
N TYR A 173 3.96 6.44 -6.69
CA TYR A 173 4.10 6.71 -8.10
C TYR A 173 4.89 5.59 -8.76
N LEU A 174 4.33 5.01 -9.81
CA LEU A 174 4.98 3.97 -10.62
C LEU A 174 5.25 4.54 -12.00
N GLU A 175 6.47 4.33 -12.50
CA GLU A 175 6.89 4.76 -13.83
C GLU A 175 7.66 3.65 -14.55
N LEU A 176 7.19 3.34 -15.75
CA LEU A 176 7.80 2.46 -16.72
C LEU A 176 8.30 3.30 -17.92
N PRO A 177 9.44 2.96 -18.53
CA PRO A 177 9.96 3.69 -19.69
C PRO A 177 8.98 3.75 -20.89
N ALA A 178 8.34 4.90 -21.11
CA ALA A 178 7.33 5.04 -22.16
C ALA A 178 7.89 5.26 -23.57
N ALA A 179 9.07 5.90 -23.69
CA ALA A 179 9.65 6.26 -24.99
C ALA A 179 10.07 5.04 -25.81
N PHE A 180 10.62 4.02 -25.14
CA PHE A 180 11.03 2.75 -25.74
C PHE A 180 10.60 1.60 -24.83
N ARG A 181 9.44 1.02 -25.12
CA ARG A 181 8.91 -0.10 -24.36
C ARG A 181 9.74 -1.35 -24.63
N THR A 182 10.38 -1.90 -23.60
CA THR A 182 11.22 -3.11 -23.69
C THR A 182 10.39 -4.40 -23.77
N PHE A 183 9.11 -4.34 -23.40
CA PHE A 183 8.13 -5.41 -23.54
C PHE A 183 6.72 -4.83 -23.70
N ASP A 184 5.74 -5.66 -24.05
CA ASP A 184 4.36 -5.22 -24.23
C ASP A 184 3.65 -5.03 -22.89
N TYR A 185 3.33 -3.79 -22.54
CA TYR A 185 2.66 -3.45 -21.28
C TYR A 185 1.22 -3.95 -21.21
N ASN A 186 0.58 -4.27 -22.33
CA ASN A 186 -0.74 -4.89 -22.32
C ASN A 186 -0.73 -6.30 -21.69
N THR A 187 0.45 -6.90 -21.58
CA THR A 187 0.65 -8.21 -20.94
C THR A 187 0.79 -8.12 -19.41
N ILE A 188 0.84 -6.91 -18.85
CA ILE A 188 0.91 -6.72 -17.39
C ILE A 188 -0.45 -7.05 -16.80
N GLU A 189 -0.62 -8.25 -16.25
CA GLU A 189 -1.90 -8.69 -15.67
C GLU A 189 -2.23 -7.89 -14.41
N ASP A 190 -1.25 -7.69 -13.54
CA ASP A 190 -1.37 -6.96 -12.29
C ASP A 190 -0.01 -6.38 -11.88
N VAL A 191 -0.01 -5.51 -10.88
CA VAL A 191 1.19 -5.09 -10.15
C VAL A 191 0.93 -5.34 -8.68
N ILE A 192 1.84 -6.06 -8.04
CA ILE A 192 1.70 -6.47 -6.64
C ILE A 192 2.78 -5.77 -5.82
N LEU A 193 2.35 -4.95 -4.87
CA LEU A 193 3.22 -4.37 -3.83
C LEU A 193 3.21 -5.29 -2.62
N HIS A 194 4.37 -5.86 -2.29
CA HIS A 194 4.59 -6.65 -1.09
C HIS A 194 5.08 -5.72 0.02
N ILE A 195 4.20 -5.39 0.96
CA ILE A 195 4.50 -4.45 2.04
C ILE A 195 4.71 -5.25 3.32
N ASN A 196 5.94 -5.24 3.83
CA ASN A 196 6.24 -5.71 5.17
C ASN A 196 6.19 -4.50 6.11
N TYR A 197 5.42 -4.59 7.19
CA TYR A 197 5.22 -3.49 8.12
C TYR A 197 5.14 -3.99 9.56
N THR A 198 5.41 -3.09 10.49
CA THR A 198 5.18 -3.31 11.91
C THR A 198 3.94 -2.58 12.37
N ALA A 199 3.24 -3.12 13.37
CA ALA A 199 2.06 -2.50 13.95
C ALA A 199 1.97 -2.73 15.46
N SER A 200 1.20 -1.87 16.12
CA SER A 200 0.75 -2.02 17.50
C SER A 200 -0.74 -2.36 17.53
N GLN A 201 -1.19 -3.12 18.51
CA GLN A 201 -2.59 -3.54 18.62
C GLN A 201 -3.28 -2.81 19.78
N ASP A 202 -4.50 -2.33 19.55
CA ASP A 202 -5.41 -1.87 20.60
C ASP A 202 -6.82 -2.42 20.32
N ARG A 203 -7.39 -3.13 21.29
CA ARG A 203 -8.71 -3.75 21.14
C ARG A 203 -9.83 -2.72 21.06
N SER A 204 -9.64 -1.52 21.63
CA SER A 204 -10.65 -0.45 21.64
C SER A 204 -10.96 0.08 20.23
N LEU A 205 -9.97 0.11 19.35
CA LEU A 205 -10.13 0.60 17.97
C LEU A 205 -10.93 -0.34 17.07
N LYS A 206 -11.01 -1.63 17.42
CA LYS A 206 -11.52 -2.67 16.52
C LYS A 206 -12.95 -2.39 16.04
N GLY A 207 -13.85 -2.04 16.96
CA GLY A 207 -15.27 -1.82 16.62
C GLY A 207 -15.48 -0.62 15.70
N ALA A 208 -14.75 0.48 15.96
CA ALA A 208 -14.83 1.68 15.13
C ALA A 208 -14.23 1.47 13.73
N ALA A 209 -13.13 0.71 13.63
CA ALA A 209 -12.53 0.32 12.36
C ALA A 209 -13.46 -0.56 11.52
N GLU A 210 -14.10 -1.56 12.14
CA GLU A 210 -15.07 -2.44 11.47
C GLU A 210 -16.30 -1.68 10.95
N GLN A 211 -16.76 -0.65 11.67
CA GLN A 211 -17.87 0.19 11.22
C GLN A 211 -17.47 1.06 10.02
N ALA A 212 -16.33 1.75 10.09
CA ALA A 212 -15.83 2.56 8.98
C ALA A 212 -15.56 1.73 7.70
N MET A 213 -15.12 0.49 7.89
CA MET A 213 -14.91 -0.45 6.79
C MET A 213 -16.21 -0.82 6.06
N LYS A 214 -17.30 -1.07 6.79
CA LYS A 214 -18.61 -1.36 6.18
C LYS A 214 -19.09 -0.21 5.29
N ASP A 215 -18.90 1.02 5.75
CA ASP A 215 -19.33 2.20 5.00
C ASP A 215 -18.56 2.34 3.68
N THR A 216 -17.27 1.97 3.68
CA THR A 216 -16.40 2.08 2.50
C THR A 216 -16.56 0.91 1.52
N ILE A 217 -16.73 -0.32 2.02
CA ILE A 217 -16.93 -1.51 1.17
C ILE A 217 -18.13 -1.35 0.25
N ASN A 218 -19.17 -0.63 0.68
CA ASN A 218 -20.35 -0.37 -0.15
C ASN A 218 -20.06 0.46 -1.43
N GLN A 219 -18.88 1.08 -1.54
CA GLN A 219 -18.47 1.90 -2.69
C GLN A 219 -17.36 1.25 -3.52
N TRP A 220 -17.20 -0.07 -3.43
CA TRP A 220 -16.16 -0.81 -4.13
C TRP A 220 -16.32 -0.76 -5.65
N VAL A 221 -15.20 -0.53 -6.35
CA VAL A 221 -15.12 -0.55 -7.82
C VAL A 221 -14.18 -1.66 -8.26
N GLN A 222 -14.54 -2.39 -9.30
CA GLN A 222 -13.71 -3.46 -9.87
C GLN A 222 -13.73 -3.36 -11.39
N LEU A 223 -12.58 -3.63 -12.01
CA LEU A 223 -12.47 -3.84 -13.45
C LEU A 223 -12.70 -5.31 -13.79
N ILE A 224 -13.55 -5.53 -14.78
CA ILE A 224 -13.85 -6.86 -15.34
C ILE A 224 -13.31 -6.89 -16.76
N ASP A 225 -12.45 -7.85 -17.06
CA ASP A 225 -11.93 -8.07 -18.42
C ASP A 225 -12.76 -9.15 -19.10
N ILE A 226 -13.62 -8.75 -20.04
CA ILE A 226 -14.50 -9.67 -20.77
C ILE A 226 -13.72 -10.80 -21.43
N LYS A 227 -12.51 -10.54 -21.95
CA LYS A 227 -11.70 -11.55 -22.63
C LYS A 227 -11.25 -12.66 -21.68
N THR A 228 -10.93 -12.28 -20.44
CA THR A 228 -10.33 -13.17 -19.44
C THR A 228 -11.39 -13.80 -18.53
N ASP A 229 -12.34 -12.99 -18.05
CA ASP A 229 -13.40 -13.40 -17.12
C ASP A 229 -14.57 -14.10 -17.82
N PHE A 230 -14.85 -13.75 -19.09
CA PHE A 230 -15.96 -14.30 -19.88
C PHE A 230 -15.54 -14.80 -21.27
N PRO A 231 -14.65 -15.82 -21.38
CA PRO A 231 -14.11 -16.25 -22.67
C PRO A 231 -15.17 -16.68 -23.71
N GLN A 232 -16.26 -17.32 -23.26
CA GLN A 232 -17.36 -17.74 -24.14
C GLN A 232 -18.16 -16.54 -24.69
N ALA A 233 -18.44 -15.55 -23.85
CA ALA A 233 -19.12 -14.33 -24.27
C ALA A 233 -18.23 -13.53 -25.23
N TRP A 234 -16.93 -13.50 -24.96
CA TRP A 234 -15.93 -12.87 -25.82
C TRP A 234 -15.86 -13.52 -27.21
N GLU A 235 -15.82 -14.86 -27.29
CA GLU A 235 -15.84 -15.58 -28.58
C GLU A 235 -17.12 -15.27 -29.38
N THR A 236 -18.26 -15.25 -28.70
CA THR A 236 -19.57 -14.93 -29.29
C THR A 236 -19.57 -13.49 -29.85
N LEU A 237 -19.03 -12.52 -29.10
CA LEU A 237 -18.89 -11.14 -29.56
C LEU A 237 -17.96 -11.01 -30.77
N ILE A 238 -16.80 -11.69 -30.78
CA ILE A 238 -15.89 -11.67 -31.94
C ILE A 238 -16.56 -12.29 -33.17
N SER A 239 -17.40 -13.31 -32.99
CA SER A 239 -18.16 -13.93 -34.08
C SER A 239 -19.28 -13.04 -34.66
N GLY A 240 -19.49 -11.84 -34.10
CA GLY A 240 -20.50 -10.88 -34.55
C GLY A 240 -21.90 -11.11 -33.97
N ASN A 241 -22.03 -11.97 -32.95
CA ASN A 241 -23.29 -12.25 -32.26
C ASN A 241 -23.39 -11.47 -30.95
N ALA A 242 -24.61 -11.15 -30.53
CA ALA A 242 -24.85 -10.61 -29.19
C ALA A 242 -24.54 -11.68 -28.14
N ALA A 243 -23.90 -11.27 -27.03
CA ALA A 243 -23.57 -12.16 -25.91
C ALA A 243 -24.13 -11.59 -24.61
N ASP A 244 -24.75 -12.46 -23.81
CA ASP A 244 -25.22 -12.09 -22.48
C ASP A 244 -24.10 -12.32 -21.45
N ILE A 245 -23.80 -11.28 -20.67
CA ILE A 245 -22.81 -11.35 -19.59
C ILE A 245 -23.56 -11.37 -18.27
N VAL A 246 -23.40 -12.45 -17.50
CA VAL A 246 -24.02 -12.61 -16.19
C VAL A 246 -22.96 -12.44 -15.11
N ILE A 247 -23.05 -11.36 -14.35
CA ILE A 247 -22.14 -11.10 -13.24
C ILE A 247 -22.64 -11.84 -11.99
N GLU A 248 -21.97 -12.93 -11.65
CA GLU A 248 -22.20 -13.71 -10.43
C GLU A 248 -21.25 -13.31 -9.28
N LYS A 249 -21.57 -13.74 -8.05
CA LYS A 249 -20.74 -13.53 -6.85
C LYS A 249 -19.28 -14.01 -7.00
N LYS A 250 -19.03 -14.99 -7.88
CA LYS A 250 -17.69 -15.55 -8.13
C LYS A 250 -16.72 -14.56 -8.79
N HIS A 251 -17.24 -13.51 -9.44
CA HIS A 251 -16.41 -12.49 -10.08
C HIS A 251 -15.95 -11.41 -9.10
N PHE A 252 -16.50 -11.37 -7.88
CA PHE A 252 -16.10 -10.42 -6.86
C PHE A 252 -14.99 -10.98 -5.97
N PRO A 253 -14.21 -10.11 -5.30
CA PRO A 253 -13.12 -10.54 -4.43
C PRO A 253 -13.65 -11.42 -3.29
N PHE A 254 -12.81 -12.35 -2.84
CA PHE A 254 -13.21 -13.36 -1.88
C PHE A 254 -13.80 -12.77 -0.58
N PHE A 255 -13.29 -11.63 -0.12
CA PHE A 255 -13.77 -10.98 1.10
C PHE A 255 -15.21 -10.44 0.99
N LEU A 256 -15.75 -10.26 -0.24
CA LEU A 256 -17.13 -9.85 -0.48
C LEU A 256 -18.11 -11.02 -0.64
N GLN A 257 -17.64 -12.27 -0.73
CA GLN A 257 -18.51 -13.41 -1.02
C GLN A 257 -19.60 -13.65 0.04
N ASN A 258 -19.32 -13.29 1.30
CA ASN A 258 -20.25 -13.41 2.42
C ASN A 258 -21.17 -12.19 2.61
N THR A 259 -21.10 -11.21 1.70
CA THR A 259 -21.95 -10.01 1.73
C THR A 259 -23.09 -10.12 0.70
N ASP A 260 -24.17 -9.40 0.96
CA ASP A 260 -25.24 -9.22 -0.01
C ASP A 260 -24.81 -8.14 -1.02
N ILE A 261 -24.46 -8.59 -2.22
CA ILE A 261 -23.96 -7.73 -3.29
C ILE A 261 -25.15 -7.33 -4.15
N ASN A 262 -25.48 -6.04 -4.13
CA ASN A 262 -26.40 -5.43 -5.09
C ASN A 262 -25.56 -4.67 -6.11
N VAL A 263 -25.57 -5.12 -7.36
CA VAL A 263 -24.95 -4.39 -8.47
C VAL A 263 -25.89 -3.25 -8.82
N ALA A 264 -25.42 -2.01 -8.67
CA ALA A 264 -26.18 -0.85 -9.15
C ALA A 264 -26.17 -0.87 -10.68
N ASP A 265 -27.35 -0.75 -11.31
CA ASP A 265 -27.44 -0.51 -12.75
C ASP A 265 -26.82 0.87 -13.03
N GLY A 266 -25.72 0.87 -13.79
CA GLY A 266 -24.99 2.08 -14.21
C GLY A 266 -25.69 2.85 -15.31
#